data_AF-A0A9P7DWR6-F1
#
_entry.id   AF-A0A9P7DWR6-F1
#
_cell.length_a   1.000
_cell.length_b   1.000
_cell.length_c   1.000
_cell.angle_alpha   90.00
_cell.angle_beta   90.00
_cell.angle_gamma   90.00
#
_symmetry.space_group_name_H-M   'P 1'
#
loop_
_entity.id
_entity.type
_entity.pdbx_description
1 polymer ?
#
loop_
_entity_poly.entity_id
_entity_poly.type
_entity_poly.pdbx_seq_one_letter_code
_entity_poly.pdbx_strand_id
1 'polypeptide(L)'
;MLPRPHTSELSPMYNAHWSDDDENYTVIPAGYRLPASVSPIHQNWIDLNTYQNLLHYYMKHVLPIQFSHADGSVDAIVWNLIHSSHAAREAVCLFADLHRRSTQGGPIGYSAPEDRDVHRRIQRAIEPVTEGDAFASLCMISYCLFSGGQGQWQAFLDSACRFSLASLKQNPSSSASALISCTDSMRFIIKTSMWYDVLASVTLIRRPMFEVLRILSDPSGTALLDGRPELSMINVMGCETRDIVALAEIADLACWKEEVRCTGSLSVPELVRRGQLIETVLKTINDDDHPHPAETEKSRLRRLTSAVFRMSALVYLHSVLSGDYPLCPEIMDNVTETVMCLRHAEDVSAGIARHVLHSMIFNICVCGCLTDDPQFRDYFLQLLQVQQTQTTGNCALICDLVRRVWASREGGMPVDWRVVMRDMLLV
;
A
#
# COMPACT_ATOMS: atom_id res chain seq x y z
N MET A 1 -8.60 -45.11 -23.34
CA MET A 1 -9.42 -45.44 -22.16
C MET A 1 -9.14 -44.41 -21.08
N LEU A 2 -10.16 -43.64 -20.73
CA LEU A 2 -10.16 -42.63 -19.67
C LEU A 2 -10.54 -43.28 -18.33
N PRO A 3 -9.97 -42.86 -17.20
CA PRO A 3 -10.58 -43.06 -15.89
C PRO A 3 -11.14 -41.75 -15.32
N ARG A 4 -12.20 -41.86 -14.53
CA ARG A 4 -12.71 -40.80 -13.64
C ARG A 4 -13.46 -41.41 -12.43
N PRO A 5 -13.60 -40.67 -11.31
CA PRO A 5 -13.07 -41.07 -10.00
C PRO A 5 -14.10 -40.91 -8.85
N HIS A 6 -13.59 -40.76 -7.61
CA HIS A 6 -14.22 -40.61 -6.26
C HIS A 6 -14.35 -41.97 -5.54
N THR A 7 -13.80 -42.22 -4.33
CA THR A 7 -13.72 -41.41 -3.10
C THR A 7 -12.61 -41.89 -2.11
N SER A 8 -11.99 -40.91 -1.42
CA SER A 8 -11.52 -40.84 -0.01
C SER A 8 -11.14 -42.09 0.81
N GLU A 9 -9.95 -42.10 1.45
CA GLU A 9 -9.69 -42.78 2.74
C GLU A 9 -8.69 -42.02 3.62
N LEU A 10 -9.01 -41.98 4.92
CA LEU A 10 -8.28 -41.37 6.02
C LEU A 10 -7.07 -42.22 6.45
N SER A 11 -6.01 -41.55 6.93
CA SER A 11 -4.86 -42.10 7.69
C SER A 11 -5.26 -43.08 8.80
N PRO A 12 -4.43 -44.03 9.27
CA PRO A 12 -3.07 -43.74 9.79
C PRO A 12 -2.00 -44.86 9.68
N MET A 13 -0.71 -44.50 9.71
CA MET A 13 0.32 -45.38 10.29
C MET A 13 1.33 -44.57 11.11
N TYR A 14 1.19 -44.73 12.43
CA TYR A 14 2.22 -44.51 13.43
C TYR A 14 3.01 -45.82 13.62
N ASN A 15 4.34 -45.75 13.74
CA ASN A 15 5.08 -46.24 14.92
C ASN A 15 6.58 -46.42 14.65
N ALA A 16 7.39 -45.66 15.38
CA ALA A 16 8.58 -46.17 16.06
C ALA A 16 8.84 -45.34 17.34
N HIS A 17 8.53 -45.98 18.47
CA HIS A 17 8.88 -45.72 19.88
C HIS A 17 10.40 -45.60 20.14
N TRP A 18 10.97 -45.14 21.28
CA TRP A 18 10.59 -44.52 22.58
C TRP A 18 11.93 -44.10 23.24
N SER A 19 11.92 -43.11 24.14
CA SER A 19 12.34 -43.30 25.54
C SER A 19 11.96 -42.06 26.37
N ASP A 20 11.05 -42.28 27.33
CA ASP A 20 10.74 -41.40 28.45
C ASP A 20 11.91 -41.34 29.43
N ASP A 21 12.12 -40.16 30.04
CA ASP A 21 12.63 -40.03 31.40
C ASP A 21 12.12 -38.69 31.98
N ASP A 22 11.08 -38.83 32.81
CA ASP A 22 10.73 -38.18 34.07
C ASP A 22 10.92 -36.66 34.34
N GLU A 23 9.76 -36.07 34.66
CA GLU A 23 9.47 -35.25 35.85
C GLU A 23 10.31 -34.00 36.16
N ASN A 24 9.72 -32.82 35.91
CA ASN A 24 9.55 -31.84 36.99
C ASN A 24 8.41 -30.84 36.70
N TYR A 25 7.24 -31.08 37.29
CA TYR A 25 6.18 -30.08 37.41
C TYR A 25 6.42 -29.24 38.67
N THR A 26 6.79 -27.97 38.50
CA THR A 26 6.56 -26.95 39.54
C THR A 26 5.33 -26.12 39.18
N VAL A 27 4.24 -26.39 39.88
CA VAL A 27 3.08 -25.51 40.03
C VAL A 27 3.52 -24.26 40.81
N ILE A 28 3.42 -23.07 40.22
CA ILE A 28 3.67 -21.80 40.93
C ILE A 28 2.31 -21.24 41.43
N PRO A 29 2.14 -20.94 42.73
CA PRO A 29 0.89 -20.46 43.31
C PRO A 29 0.49 -19.04 42.89
N ALA A 30 -0.81 -18.77 42.93
CA ALA A 30 -1.38 -17.42 42.83
C ALA A 30 -0.90 -16.56 44.01
N GLY A 31 -0.20 -15.47 43.69
CA GLY A 31 0.07 -14.38 44.64
C GLY A 31 1.54 -14.05 44.82
N TYR A 32 2.13 -13.32 43.88
CA TYR A 32 3.22 -12.39 44.19
C TYR A 32 3.04 -11.09 43.38
N ARG A 33 3.23 -9.99 44.10
CA ARG A 33 3.03 -8.59 43.67
C ARG A 33 3.87 -8.26 42.42
N LEU A 34 3.33 -7.34 41.62
CA LEU A 34 3.98 -6.66 40.49
C LEU A 34 5.45 -6.30 40.80
N PRO A 35 6.41 -6.59 39.90
CA PRO A 35 7.66 -5.87 39.90
C PRO A 35 7.39 -4.45 39.39
N ALA A 36 7.65 -3.48 40.26
CA ALA A 36 7.80 -2.09 39.86
C ALA A 36 8.98 -1.95 38.89
N SER A 37 8.82 -1.04 37.92
CA SER A 37 9.83 -0.53 37.00
C SER A 37 10.68 -1.60 36.29
N VAL A 38 10.33 -1.90 35.05
CA VAL A 38 11.32 -2.37 34.09
C VAL A 38 12.39 -1.27 34.01
N SER A 39 13.55 -1.51 34.61
CA SER A 39 14.70 -0.61 34.49
C SER A 39 15.03 -0.42 33.00
N PRO A 40 15.41 0.81 32.60
CA PRO A 40 15.70 1.14 31.22
C PRO A 40 17.07 0.57 30.84
N ILE A 41 17.12 -0.69 30.43
CA ILE A 41 18.35 -1.31 29.95
C ILE A 41 18.14 -1.70 28.49
N HIS A 42 18.30 -0.69 27.62
CA HIS A 42 19.13 -0.72 26.40
C HIS A 42 19.10 0.67 25.73
N GLN A 43 19.77 1.63 26.36
CA GLN A 43 20.09 2.95 25.79
C GLN A 43 21.26 2.92 24.76
N ASN A 44 21.69 1.74 24.33
CA ASN A 44 22.89 1.58 23.47
C ASN A 44 22.58 1.35 21.99
N TRP A 45 21.37 1.63 21.50
CA TRP A 45 21.15 1.47 20.06
C TRP A 45 21.85 2.60 19.28
N ILE A 46 21.80 3.85 19.77
CA ILE A 46 22.32 5.03 19.07
C ILE A 46 22.69 6.10 20.11
N ASP A 47 23.88 6.70 20.03
CA ASP A 47 24.24 7.90 20.83
C ASP A 47 23.16 8.99 20.69
N LEU A 48 22.86 9.75 21.74
CA LEU A 48 21.77 10.73 21.76
C LEU A 48 21.89 11.72 20.58
N ASN A 49 23.13 12.09 20.24
CA ASN A 49 23.43 12.94 19.08
C ASN A 49 23.09 12.25 17.76
N THR A 50 23.47 10.99 17.62
CA THR A 50 23.18 10.20 16.41
C THR A 50 21.67 9.98 16.25
N TYR A 51 20.92 9.86 17.35
CA TYR A 51 19.47 9.72 17.32
C TYR A 51 18.79 11.02 16.84
N GLN A 52 19.19 12.17 17.37
CA GLN A 52 18.70 13.47 16.92
C GLN A 52 19.06 13.74 15.45
N ASN A 53 20.26 13.33 15.02
CA ASN A 53 20.69 13.44 13.63
C ASN A 53 19.80 12.61 12.69
N LEU A 54 19.42 11.39 13.09
CA LEU A 54 18.52 10.55 12.30
C LEU A 54 17.09 11.09 12.24
N LEU A 55 16.56 11.64 13.33
CA LEU A 55 15.26 12.30 13.32
C LEU A 55 15.24 13.51 12.38
N HIS A 56 16.29 14.35 12.44
CA HIS A 56 16.42 15.48 11.52
C HIS A 56 16.59 15.01 10.07
N TYR A 57 17.38 13.96 9.85
CA TYR A 57 17.56 13.35 8.53
C TYR A 57 16.22 12.83 7.98
N TYR A 58 15.42 12.14 8.79
CA TYR A 58 14.11 11.66 8.40
C TYR A 58 13.19 12.78 7.93
N MET A 59 13.00 13.82 8.77
CA MET A 59 12.12 14.94 8.46
C MET A 59 12.53 15.63 7.16
N LYS A 60 13.85 15.73 6.90
CA LYS A 60 14.39 16.43 5.75
C LYS A 60 14.42 15.60 4.46
N HIS A 61 14.71 14.29 4.57
CA HIS A 61 15.05 13.47 3.40
C HIS A 61 14.14 12.28 3.17
N VAL A 62 13.45 11.77 4.20
CA VAL A 62 12.62 10.56 4.08
C VAL A 62 11.14 10.90 4.06
N LEU A 63 10.69 11.78 4.96
CA LEU A 63 9.30 12.20 5.06
C LEU A 63 8.75 12.75 3.72
N PRO A 64 9.49 13.60 2.97
CA PRO A 64 9.02 14.11 1.67
C PRO A 64 8.93 13.04 0.57
N ILE A 65 9.55 11.87 0.77
CA ILE A 65 9.46 10.75 -0.18
C ILE A 65 8.32 9.81 0.23
N GLN A 66 8.18 9.57 1.53
CA GLN A 66 7.11 8.73 2.08
C GLN A 66 5.72 9.34 1.83
N PHE A 67 5.58 10.66 1.98
CA PHE A 67 4.33 11.39 1.74
C PHE A 67 4.57 12.53 0.74
N SER A 68 4.91 12.17 -0.50
CA SER A 68 5.34 13.10 -1.56
C SER A 68 4.36 14.22 -1.87
N HIS A 69 3.08 14.02 -1.59
CA HIS A 69 2.05 15.02 -1.88
C HIS A 69 1.74 15.92 -0.70
N ALA A 70 2.16 15.56 0.52
CA ALA A 70 1.79 16.24 1.76
C ALA A 70 2.25 17.69 1.84
N ASP A 71 3.31 18.08 1.15
CA ASP A 71 3.81 19.46 1.07
C ASP A 71 3.94 20.14 2.44
N GLY A 72 4.47 19.42 3.42
CA GLY A 72 4.65 19.91 4.79
C GLY A 72 3.40 19.85 5.68
N SER A 73 2.22 19.56 5.12
CA SER A 73 0.96 19.51 5.90
C SER A 73 0.95 18.46 7.00
N VAL A 74 1.82 17.44 6.90
CA VAL A 74 1.96 16.37 7.91
C VAL A 74 3.17 16.57 8.82
N ASP A 75 4.01 17.60 8.60
CA ASP A 75 5.28 17.73 9.32
C ASP A 75 5.08 17.90 10.82
N ALA A 76 4.16 18.80 11.21
CA ALA A 76 3.85 19.02 12.63
C ALA A 76 3.21 17.78 13.27
N ILE A 77 2.33 17.10 12.54
CA ILE A 77 1.68 15.86 12.98
C ILE A 77 2.73 14.78 13.27
N VAL A 78 3.60 14.53 12.30
CA VAL A 78 4.64 13.51 12.39
C VAL A 78 5.67 13.88 13.46
N TRP A 79 6.07 15.15 13.54
CA TRP A 79 6.97 15.63 14.58
C TRP A 79 6.42 15.37 15.98
N ASN A 80 5.13 15.65 16.20
CA ASN A 80 4.48 15.42 17.49
C ASN A 80 4.36 13.93 17.82
N LEU A 81 4.02 13.07 16.85
CA LEU A 81 3.95 11.62 17.03
C LEU A 81 5.32 11.03 17.42
N ILE A 82 6.38 11.47 16.74
CA ILE A 82 7.76 11.12 17.06
C ILE A 82 8.08 11.59 18.48
N HIS A 83 7.78 12.83 18.90
CA HIS A 83 8.18 13.27 20.25
C HIS A 83 7.37 12.62 21.38
N SER A 84 6.13 12.18 21.10
CA SER A 84 5.22 11.60 22.09
C SER A 84 5.28 10.08 22.21
N SER A 85 5.78 9.36 21.19
CA SER A 85 5.81 7.89 21.19
C SER A 85 7.22 7.33 21.03
N HIS A 86 7.57 6.33 21.84
CA HIS A 86 8.83 5.59 21.68
C HIS A 86 8.83 4.75 20.40
N ALA A 87 7.73 4.03 20.14
CA ALA A 87 7.60 3.17 18.96
C ALA A 87 7.71 3.97 17.66
N ALA A 88 7.05 5.13 17.59
CA ALA A 88 7.14 6.03 16.44
C ALA A 88 8.59 6.47 16.18
N ARG A 89 9.33 6.85 17.23
CA ARG A 89 10.74 7.27 17.07
C ARG A 89 11.64 6.13 16.63
N GLU A 90 11.53 4.95 17.22
CA GLU A 90 12.33 3.79 16.82
C GLU A 90 12.09 3.44 15.36
N ALA A 91 10.83 3.37 14.92
CA ALA A 91 10.48 3.06 13.54
C ALA A 91 11.03 4.11 12.56
N VAL A 92 10.89 5.39 12.90
CA VAL A 92 11.40 6.51 12.09
C VAL A 92 12.92 6.49 12.01
N CYS A 93 13.64 6.30 13.12
CA CYS A 93 15.10 6.23 13.11
C CYS A 93 15.60 5.03 12.28
N LEU A 94 14.93 3.88 12.40
CA LEU A 94 15.25 2.70 11.62
C LEU A 94 15.07 2.95 10.12
N PHE A 95 13.97 3.60 9.75
CA PHE A 95 13.69 3.95 8.36
C PHE A 95 14.66 5.02 7.81
N ALA A 96 14.96 6.04 8.62
CA ALA A 96 15.95 7.06 8.32
C ALA A 96 17.31 6.44 7.99
N ASP A 97 17.75 5.49 8.82
CA ASP A 97 19.05 4.88 8.67
C ASP A 97 19.11 3.95 7.46
N LEU A 98 18.06 3.18 7.18
CA LEU A 98 17.93 2.40 5.94
C LEU A 98 18.12 3.30 4.71
N HIS A 99 17.38 4.40 4.64
CA HIS A 99 17.45 5.32 3.52
C HIS A 99 18.85 5.95 3.40
N ARG A 100 19.44 6.37 4.53
CA ARG A 100 20.79 6.95 4.58
C ARG A 100 21.85 5.99 4.07
N ARG A 101 21.86 4.74 4.53
CA ARG A 101 22.82 3.71 4.07
C ARG A 101 22.64 3.40 2.59
N SER A 102 21.40 3.30 2.14
CA SER A 102 21.08 2.95 0.76
C SER A 102 21.43 4.08 -0.24
N THR A 103 21.39 5.35 0.19
CA THR A 103 21.84 6.49 -0.63
C THR A 103 23.37 6.70 -0.64
N GLN A 104 24.10 6.10 0.31
CA GLN A 104 25.55 6.20 0.43
C GLN A 104 26.31 5.06 -0.28
N GLY A 105 25.66 4.35 -1.21
CA GLY A 105 26.27 3.25 -1.97
C GLY A 105 26.29 1.91 -1.23
N GLY A 106 25.55 1.78 -0.12
CA GLY A 106 25.28 0.48 0.50
C GLY A 106 24.38 -0.39 -0.38
N PRO A 107 24.34 -1.72 -0.16
CA PRO A 107 23.42 -2.59 -0.87
C PRO A 107 21.95 -2.17 -0.59
N ILE A 108 21.14 -2.04 -1.63
CA ILE A 108 19.71 -1.72 -1.52
C ILE A 108 19.03 -2.78 -0.64
N GLY A 109 18.28 -2.34 0.38
CA GLY A 109 17.57 -3.23 1.29
C GLY A 109 18.46 -3.98 2.29
N TYR A 110 19.73 -3.61 2.45
CA TYR A 110 20.57 -4.18 3.49
C TYR A 110 20.09 -3.72 4.89
N SER A 111 19.34 -4.61 5.54
CA SER A 111 19.03 -4.53 6.97
C SER A 111 20.22 -5.08 7.75
N ALA A 112 20.86 -4.25 8.56
CA ALA A 112 21.97 -4.69 9.40
C ALA A 112 21.47 -5.70 10.45
N PRO A 113 22.32 -6.61 10.97
CA PRO A 113 21.91 -7.57 11.99
C PRO A 113 21.22 -6.91 13.21
N GLU A 114 21.67 -5.71 13.57
CA GLU A 114 21.12 -4.87 14.65
C GLU A 114 19.72 -4.29 14.37
N ASP A 115 19.35 -4.12 13.10
CA ASP A 115 18.02 -3.68 12.68
C ASP A 115 16.96 -4.75 12.97
N ARG A 116 17.37 -6.04 12.99
CA ARG A 116 16.46 -7.17 13.27
C ARG A 116 15.89 -7.11 14.67
N ASP A 117 16.66 -6.63 15.64
CA ASP A 117 16.20 -6.55 17.02
C ASP A 117 15.19 -5.42 17.21
N VAL A 118 15.41 -4.27 16.57
CA VAL A 118 14.45 -3.15 16.54
C VAL A 118 13.17 -3.57 15.82
N HIS A 119 13.31 -4.17 14.64
CA HIS A 119 12.19 -4.72 13.88
C HIS A 119 11.37 -5.70 14.73
N ARG A 120 12.04 -6.63 15.43
CA ARG A 120 11.36 -7.62 16.29
C ARG A 120 10.68 -6.96 17.49
N ARG A 121 11.23 -5.89 18.06
CA ARG A 121 10.56 -5.15 19.15
C ARG A 121 9.29 -4.47 18.67
N ILE A 122 9.35 -3.74 17.55
CA ILE A 122 8.17 -3.09 16.97
C ILE A 122 7.13 -4.14 16.57
N GLN A 123 7.57 -5.26 15.99
CA GLN A 123 6.71 -6.38 15.63
C GLN A 123 6.02 -7.03 16.86
N ARG A 124 6.69 -7.13 18.01
CA ARG A 124 6.04 -7.66 19.23
C ARG A 124 4.95 -6.74 19.79
N ALA A 125 4.95 -5.47 19.39
CA ALA A 125 3.93 -4.48 19.76
C ALA A 125 2.80 -4.35 18.72
N ILE A 126 2.58 -5.37 17.87
CA ILE A 126 1.64 -5.36 16.72
C ILE A 126 0.16 -5.07 17.07
N GLU A 127 -0.23 -4.98 18.34
CA GLU A 127 -1.54 -4.44 18.69
C GLU A 127 -1.39 -2.97 19.07
N PRO A 128 -1.66 -2.01 18.15
CA PRO A 128 -1.48 -0.61 18.44
C PRO A 128 -2.48 -0.21 19.50
N VAL A 129 -2.00 0.37 20.59
CA VAL A 129 -2.86 0.92 21.64
C VAL A 129 -2.93 2.44 21.50
N THR A 130 -1.87 3.04 20.95
CA THR A 130 -1.76 4.48 20.75
C THR A 130 -1.63 4.86 19.28
N GLU A 131 -1.93 6.12 18.96
CA GLU A 131 -1.68 6.69 17.63
C GLU A 131 -0.20 6.54 17.20
N GLY A 132 0.73 6.64 18.16
CA GLY A 132 2.16 6.47 17.89
C GLY A 132 2.54 5.03 17.49
N ASP A 133 1.88 4.02 18.05
CA ASP A 133 2.12 2.62 17.68
C ASP A 133 1.56 2.32 16.27
N ALA A 134 0.40 2.90 15.95
CA ALA A 134 -0.19 2.78 14.62
C ALA A 134 0.67 3.48 13.57
N PHE A 135 1.18 4.69 13.88
CA PHE A 135 2.12 5.39 13.02
C PHE A 135 3.45 4.63 12.85
N ALA A 136 3.97 4.01 13.92
CA ALA A 136 5.15 3.14 13.82
C ALA A 136 4.91 1.99 12.83
N SER A 137 3.73 1.37 12.86
CA SER A 137 3.35 0.33 11.90
C SER A 137 3.32 0.85 10.46
N LEU A 138 2.78 2.06 10.23
CA LEU A 138 2.81 2.72 8.91
C LEU A 138 4.25 2.98 8.42
N CYS A 139 5.14 3.43 9.31
CA CYS A 139 6.56 3.58 9.01
C CYS A 139 7.22 2.24 8.64
N MET A 140 6.84 1.14 9.31
CA MET A 140 7.38 -0.20 9.00
C MET A 140 6.89 -0.73 7.64
N ILE A 141 5.66 -0.40 7.22
CA ILE A 141 5.19 -0.70 5.85
C ILE A 141 6.09 0.02 4.84
N SER A 142 6.33 1.32 5.04
CA SER A 142 7.24 2.07 4.17
C SER A 142 8.67 1.55 4.22
N TYR A 143 9.19 1.17 5.39
CA TYR A 143 10.49 0.52 5.53
C TYR A 143 10.60 -0.74 4.65
N CYS A 144 9.58 -1.62 4.68
CA CYS A 144 9.53 -2.80 3.82
C CYS A 144 9.54 -2.42 2.34
N LEU A 145 8.71 -1.46 1.92
CA LEU A 145 8.66 -0.98 0.52
C LEU A 145 10.02 -0.46 0.05
N PHE A 146 10.70 0.34 0.88
CA PHE A 146 12.02 0.91 0.60
C PHE A 146 13.15 -0.12 0.68
N SER A 147 12.92 -1.25 1.35
CA SER A 147 13.81 -2.42 1.38
C SER A 147 13.54 -3.41 0.24
N GLY A 148 12.78 -3.02 -0.79
CA GLY A 148 12.43 -3.88 -1.92
C GLY A 148 11.09 -4.59 -1.78
N GLY A 149 10.22 -4.19 -0.85
CA GLY A 149 8.90 -4.82 -0.67
C GLY A 149 8.93 -6.21 -0.03
N GLN A 150 10.07 -6.62 0.53
CA GLN A 150 10.22 -7.88 1.27
C GLN A 150 9.89 -7.68 2.75
N GLY A 151 9.51 -8.77 3.42
CA GLY A 151 9.24 -8.81 4.86
C GLY A 151 7.75 -8.88 5.22
N GLN A 152 7.46 -8.87 6.52
CA GLN A 152 6.11 -9.07 7.06
C GLN A 152 5.27 -7.79 7.06
N TRP A 153 5.31 -7.03 5.97
CA TRP A 153 4.58 -5.76 5.84
C TRP A 153 3.07 -5.91 6.06
N GLN A 154 2.51 -7.08 5.72
CA GLN A 154 1.09 -7.41 5.95
C GLN A 154 0.72 -7.34 7.43
N ALA A 155 1.57 -7.83 8.32
CA ALA A 155 1.29 -7.83 9.76
C ALA A 155 1.22 -6.40 10.32
N PHE A 156 2.07 -5.49 9.83
CA PHE A 156 2.04 -4.07 10.17
C PHE A 156 0.83 -3.35 9.54
N LEU A 157 0.44 -3.73 8.33
CA LEU A 157 -0.77 -3.21 7.69
C LEU A 157 -2.02 -3.61 8.45
N ASP A 158 -2.19 -4.91 8.74
CA ASP A 158 -3.33 -5.43 9.49
C ASP A 158 -3.43 -4.81 10.88
N SER A 159 -2.27 -4.56 11.51
CA SER A 159 -2.13 -3.84 12.76
C SER A 159 -2.70 -2.41 12.67
N ALA A 160 -2.20 -1.59 11.74
CA ALA A 160 -2.66 -0.22 11.54
C ALA A 160 -4.14 -0.15 11.13
N CYS A 161 -4.60 -1.10 10.30
CA CYS A 161 -5.99 -1.18 9.86
C CYS A 161 -6.94 -1.52 11.02
N ARG A 162 -6.59 -2.51 11.86
CA ARG A 162 -7.41 -2.86 13.04
C ARG A 162 -7.54 -1.71 14.02
N PHE A 163 -6.45 -1.00 14.30
CA PHE A 163 -6.47 0.20 15.14
C PHE A 163 -7.40 1.27 14.55
N SER A 164 -7.23 1.60 13.28
CA SER A 164 -8.05 2.59 12.57
C SER A 164 -9.54 2.22 12.58
N LEU A 165 -9.88 0.96 12.32
CA LEU A 165 -11.26 0.46 12.36
C LEU A 165 -11.85 0.49 13.77
N ALA A 166 -11.07 0.15 14.80
CA ALA A 166 -11.52 0.21 16.18
C ALA A 166 -11.92 1.63 16.57
N SER A 167 -11.13 2.64 16.20
CA SER A 167 -11.44 4.05 16.46
C SER A 167 -12.67 4.53 15.70
N LEU A 168 -12.84 4.12 14.44
CA LEU A 168 -14.04 4.47 13.66
C LEU A 168 -15.33 3.86 14.25
N LYS A 169 -15.24 2.67 14.87
CA LYS A 169 -16.38 1.98 15.50
C LYS A 169 -16.79 2.56 16.85
N GLN A 170 -15.94 3.36 17.50
CA GLN A 170 -16.26 3.97 18.80
C GLN A 170 -17.33 5.06 18.70
N ASN A 171 -17.58 5.62 17.51
CA ASN A 171 -18.58 6.67 17.32
C ASN A 171 -19.91 6.07 16.81
N PRO A 172 -21.02 6.19 17.57
CA PRO A 172 -22.28 5.50 17.27
C PRO A 172 -23.07 6.11 16.09
N SER A 173 -22.70 7.29 15.59
CA SER A 173 -23.49 8.02 14.59
C SER A 173 -23.24 7.55 13.15
N SER A 174 -22.00 7.66 12.68
CA SER A 174 -21.57 7.15 11.37
C SER A 174 -20.04 7.14 11.30
N SER A 175 -19.45 6.26 10.50
CA SER A 175 -17.99 6.21 10.35
C SER A 175 -17.41 7.47 9.67
N ALA A 176 -18.17 8.14 8.81
CA ALA A 176 -17.76 9.42 8.23
C ALA A 176 -17.73 10.54 9.29
N SER A 177 -18.76 10.63 10.14
CA SER A 177 -18.76 11.55 11.27
C SER A 177 -17.64 11.25 12.27
N ALA A 178 -17.34 9.97 12.49
CA ALA A 178 -16.21 9.53 13.32
C ALA A 178 -14.90 10.10 12.79
N LEU A 179 -14.62 9.93 11.49
CA LEU A 179 -13.42 10.43 10.84
C LEU A 179 -13.30 11.96 10.87
N ILE A 180 -14.41 12.68 10.72
CA ILE A 180 -14.44 14.15 10.83
C ILE A 180 -14.07 14.57 12.27
N SER A 181 -14.62 13.88 13.27
CA SER A 181 -14.39 14.20 14.69
C SER A 181 -13.00 13.83 15.24
N CYS A 182 -12.20 13.08 14.48
CA CYS A 182 -10.85 12.69 14.88
C CYS A 182 -9.89 13.88 14.99
N THR A 183 -8.83 13.71 15.79
CA THR A 183 -7.64 14.57 15.75
C THR A 183 -6.98 14.49 14.37
N ASP A 184 -6.16 15.50 14.03
CA ASP A 184 -5.45 15.52 12.75
C ASP A 184 -4.51 14.33 12.57
N SER A 185 -3.83 13.92 13.65
CA SER A 185 -2.96 12.74 13.70
C SER A 185 -3.73 11.44 13.49
N MET A 186 -4.85 11.25 14.17
CA MET A 186 -5.69 10.08 13.98
C MET A 186 -6.26 10.01 12.56
N ARG A 187 -6.74 11.15 12.04
CA ARG A 187 -7.24 11.23 10.66
C ARG A 187 -6.16 10.89 9.64
N PHE A 188 -4.94 11.38 9.85
CA PHE A 188 -3.78 11.03 9.02
C PHE A 188 -3.47 9.52 9.05
N ILE A 189 -3.49 8.90 10.23
CA ILE A 189 -3.27 7.45 10.40
C ILE A 189 -4.35 6.63 9.70
N ILE A 190 -5.64 6.99 9.89
CA ILE A 190 -6.77 6.28 9.28
C ILE A 190 -6.68 6.36 7.75
N LYS A 191 -6.49 7.56 7.20
CA LYS A 191 -6.37 7.77 5.75
C LYS A 191 -5.19 7.00 5.16
N THR A 192 -4.05 7.01 5.83
CA THR A 192 -2.86 6.27 5.38
C THR A 192 -3.06 4.77 5.44
N SER A 193 -3.75 4.27 6.46
CA SER A 193 -4.12 2.86 6.58
C SER A 193 -5.07 2.44 5.47
N MET A 194 -6.10 3.24 5.18
CA MET A 194 -7.03 3.01 4.06
C MET A 194 -6.29 2.94 2.72
N TRP A 195 -5.39 3.89 2.47
CA TRP A 195 -4.60 3.92 1.25
C TRP A 195 -3.79 2.65 1.04
N TYR A 196 -3.02 2.23 2.04
CA TYR A 196 -2.23 1.00 1.94
C TYR A 196 -3.11 -0.25 1.86
N ASP A 197 -4.25 -0.28 2.55
CA ASP A 197 -5.21 -1.39 2.48
C ASP A 197 -5.77 -1.57 1.07
N VAL A 198 -6.14 -0.49 0.39
CA VAL A 198 -6.65 -0.54 -0.99
C VAL A 198 -5.59 -1.06 -1.95
N LEU A 199 -4.37 -0.53 -1.90
CA LEU A 199 -3.27 -1.00 -2.74
C LEU A 199 -2.92 -2.47 -2.48
N ALA A 200 -2.90 -2.88 -1.20
CA ALA A 200 -2.69 -4.28 -0.82
C ALA A 200 -3.84 -5.19 -1.28
N SER A 201 -5.07 -4.70 -1.27
CA SER A 201 -6.26 -5.45 -1.70
C SER A 201 -6.21 -5.78 -3.19
N VAL A 202 -5.71 -4.85 -4.01
CA VAL A 202 -5.47 -5.09 -5.43
C VAL A 202 -4.40 -6.14 -5.65
N THR A 203 -3.24 -6.01 -4.99
CA THR A 203 -2.10 -6.92 -5.22
C THR A 203 -2.30 -8.31 -4.64
N LEU A 204 -3.01 -8.44 -3.52
CA LEU A 204 -3.29 -9.72 -2.87
C LEU A 204 -4.56 -10.40 -3.37
N ILE A 205 -5.40 -9.70 -4.15
CA ILE A 205 -6.75 -10.16 -4.52
C ILE A 205 -7.55 -10.48 -3.25
N ARG A 206 -7.76 -9.46 -2.42
CA ARG A 206 -8.64 -9.55 -1.25
C ARG A 206 -9.59 -8.38 -1.19
N ARG A 207 -10.67 -8.54 -0.42
CA ARG A 207 -11.60 -7.44 -0.15
C ARG A 207 -10.90 -6.38 0.72
N PRO A 208 -11.07 -5.08 0.40
CA PRO A 208 -10.63 -4.01 1.29
C PRO A 208 -11.26 -4.13 2.68
N MET A 209 -10.52 -3.80 3.73
CA MET A 209 -10.97 -3.87 5.12
C MET A 209 -11.90 -2.71 5.50
N PHE A 210 -11.74 -1.57 4.82
CA PHE A 210 -12.47 -0.35 5.15
C PHE A 210 -13.76 -0.20 4.35
N GLU A 211 -14.82 -0.88 4.78
CA GLU A 211 -16.17 -0.71 4.19
C GLU A 211 -16.65 0.76 4.25
N VAL A 212 -16.16 1.56 5.20
CA VAL A 212 -16.42 3.00 5.29
C VAL A 212 -16.05 3.77 4.01
N LEU A 213 -15.15 3.28 3.17
CA LEU A 213 -14.86 3.90 1.86
C LEU A 213 -16.14 4.01 1.00
N ARG A 214 -17.06 3.04 1.10
CA ARG A 214 -18.37 3.09 0.45
C ARG A 214 -19.27 4.20 1.00
N ILE A 215 -19.15 4.50 2.29
CA ILE A 215 -19.89 5.59 2.95
C ILE A 215 -19.34 6.96 2.51
N LEU A 216 -18.02 7.06 2.26
CA LEU A 216 -17.41 8.24 1.64
C LEU A 216 -17.88 8.46 0.19
N SER A 217 -18.66 7.54 -0.37
CA SER A 217 -19.11 7.52 -1.77
C SER A 217 -20.61 7.76 -1.94
N ASP A 218 -21.30 8.22 -0.89
CA ASP A 218 -22.76 8.44 -0.90
C ASP A 218 -23.18 9.29 -2.13
N PRO A 219 -24.02 8.74 -3.04
CA PRO A 219 -24.53 9.40 -4.24
C PRO A 219 -25.33 10.67 -3.98
N SER A 220 -25.75 10.91 -2.73
CA SER A 220 -26.35 12.18 -2.29
C SER A 220 -25.40 13.36 -2.45
N GLY A 221 -24.11 13.09 -2.71
CA GLY A 221 -23.11 14.08 -3.10
C GLY A 221 -22.66 14.96 -1.95
N THR A 222 -23.33 15.01 -0.82
CA THR A 222 -22.99 15.94 0.27
C THR A 222 -21.65 15.66 0.95
N ALA A 223 -21.08 14.45 0.89
CA ALA A 223 -19.75 14.17 1.46
C ALA A 223 -18.59 14.38 0.46
N LEU A 224 -18.81 14.13 -0.83
CA LEU A 224 -17.83 14.32 -1.92
C LEU A 224 -17.87 15.75 -2.50
N LEU A 225 -19.02 16.43 -2.45
CA LEU A 225 -19.24 17.78 -2.96
C LEU A 225 -19.05 18.88 -1.89
N ASP A 226 -19.03 18.55 -0.59
CA ASP A 226 -18.90 19.58 0.48
C ASP A 226 -17.49 20.20 0.58
N GLY A 227 -16.52 19.78 -0.23
CA GLY A 227 -15.18 20.33 -0.20
C GLY A 227 -14.50 20.20 1.18
N ARG A 228 -14.91 19.22 2.00
CA ARG A 228 -14.38 19.04 3.36
C ARG A 228 -12.93 18.57 3.31
N PRO A 229 -11.96 19.42 3.70
CA PRO A 229 -10.54 19.05 3.65
C PRO A 229 -10.25 17.81 4.50
N GLU A 230 -11.05 17.56 5.54
CA GLU A 230 -10.94 16.42 6.45
C GLU A 230 -11.22 15.08 5.77
N LEU A 231 -11.94 15.03 4.65
CA LEU A 231 -12.21 13.78 3.93
C LEU A 231 -11.34 13.60 2.69
N SER A 232 -10.68 14.68 2.25
CA SER A 232 -9.86 14.64 1.04
C SER A 232 -8.58 13.81 1.22
N MET A 233 -8.31 12.94 0.26
CA MET A 233 -7.09 12.12 0.18
C MET A 233 -5.98 12.79 -0.66
N ILE A 234 -6.32 13.84 -1.42
CA ILE A 234 -5.43 14.43 -2.43
C ILE A 234 -4.18 15.07 -1.82
N ASN A 235 -4.31 15.66 -0.63
CA ASN A 235 -3.20 16.36 0.01
C ASN A 235 -2.10 15.40 0.46
N VAL A 236 -2.42 14.18 0.90
CA VAL A 236 -1.40 13.25 1.40
C VAL A 236 -0.98 12.25 0.33
N MET A 237 -1.94 11.76 -0.47
CA MET A 237 -1.71 10.66 -1.42
C MET A 237 -1.61 11.12 -2.87
N GLY A 238 -1.95 12.37 -3.19
CA GLY A 238 -1.95 12.89 -4.56
C GLY A 238 -3.08 12.35 -5.43
N CYS A 239 -4.09 11.74 -4.82
CA CYS A 239 -5.17 11.03 -5.50
C CYS A 239 -6.52 11.45 -4.91
N GLU A 240 -7.51 11.71 -5.77
CA GLU A 240 -8.87 12.02 -5.35
C GLU A 240 -9.48 10.88 -4.54
N THR A 241 -10.29 11.23 -3.53
CA THR A 241 -10.97 10.23 -2.70
C THR A 241 -11.81 9.28 -3.55
N ARG A 242 -12.44 9.79 -4.62
CA ARG A 242 -13.23 9.01 -5.58
C ARG A 242 -12.42 7.93 -6.28
N ASP A 243 -11.21 8.26 -6.75
CA ASP A 243 -10.36 7.32 -7.48
C ASP A 243 -9.94 6.15 -6.57
N ILE A 244 -9.71 6.43 -5.28
CA ILE A 244 -9.39 5.40 -4.29
C ILE A 244 -10.57 4.51 -3.94
N VAL A 245 -11.75 5.09 -3.81
CA VAL A 245 -12.98 4.31 -3.66
C VAL A 245 -13.15 3.41 -4.87
N ALA A 246 -13.00 3.94 -6.08
CA ALA A 246 -13.14 3.15 -7.30
C ALA A 246 -12.15 1.99 -7.31
N LEU A 247 -10.87 2.20 -6.95
CA LEU A 247 -9.90 1.11 -6.79
C LEU A 247 -10.32 0.07 -5.75
N ALA A 248 -10.89 0.50 -4.62
CA ALA A 248 -11.43 -0.40 -3.60
C ALA A 248 -12.60 -1.24 -4.16
N GLU A 249 -13.52 -0.63 -4.90
CA GLU A 249 -14.64 -1.33 -5.55
C GLU A 249 -14.16 -2.30 -6.64
N ILE A 250 -13.11 -1.96 -7.39
CA ILE A 250 -12.53 -2.88 -8.38
C ILE A 250 -11.90 -4.08 -7.67
N ALA A 251 -11.18 -3.87 -6.56
CA ALA A 251 -10.63 -4.97 -5.77
C ALA A 251 -11.74 -5.88 -5.21
N ASP A 252 -12.83 -5.30 -4.71
CA ASP A 252 -14.00 -6.07 -4.26
C ASP A 252 -14.67 -6.83 -5.42
N LEU A 253 -14.81 -6.20 -6.59
CA LEU A 253 -15.36 -6.81 -7.79
C LEU A 253 -14.50 -7.97 -8.28
N ALA A 254 -13.17 -7.85 -8.22
CA ALA A 254 -12.24 -8.92 -8.56
C ALA A 254 -12.42 -10.14 -7.65
N CYS A 255 -12.53 -9.91 -6.33
CA CYS A 255 -12.78 -10.98 -5.35
C CYS A 255 -14.14 -11.64 -5.59
N TRP A 256 -15.19 -10.83 -5.74
CA TRP A 256 -16.53 -11.33 -6.02
C TRP A 256 -16.56 -12.16 -7.31
N LYS A 257 -15.92 -11.69 -8.39
CA LYS A 257 -15.82 -12.41 -9.67
C LYS A 257 -15.22 -13.79 -9.46
N GLU A 258 -14.14 -13.88 -8.69
CA GLU A 258 -13.48 -15.15 -8.42
C GLU A 258 -14.34 -16.08 -7.57
N GLU A 259 -14.96 -15.57 -6.49
CA GLU A 259 -15.87 -16.33 -5.63
C GLU A 259 -17.01 -16.96 -6.43
N VAL A 260 -17.73 -16.17 -7.24
CA VAL A 260 -18.87 -16.67 -8.02
C VAL A 260 -18.43 -17.53 -9.23
N ARG A 261 -17.21 -17.34 -9.73
CA ARG A 261 -16.61 -18.20 -10.76
C ARG A 261 -16.32 -19.58 -10.19
N CYS A 262 -15.72 -19.66 -9.00
CA CYS A 262 -15.44 -20.92 -8.31
C CYS A 262 -16.72 -21.71 -7.98
N THR A 263 -17.82 -21.03 -7.67
CA THR A 263 -19.13 -21.69 -7.43
C THR A 263 -19.90 -22.00 -8.72
N GLY A 264 -19.37 -21.65 -9.90
CA GLY A 264 -20.01 -21.89 -11.19
C GLY A 264 -21.26 -21.03 -11.45
N SER A 265 -21.40 -19.91 -10.74
CA SER A 265 -22.59 -19.03 -10.79
C SER A 265 -22.27 -17.62 -11.32
N LEU A 266 -21.16 -17.45 -12.04
CA LEU A 266 -20.77 -16.16 -12.61
C LEU A 266 -21.78 -15.72 -13.68
N SER A 267 -22.45 -14.60 -13.42
CA SER A 267 -23.27 -13.89 -14.40
C SER A 267 -22.45 -12.78 -15.06
N VAL A 268 -22.12 -12.97 -16.34
CA VAL A 268 -21.39 -11.96 -17.14
C VAL A 268 -22.16 -10.63 -17.21
N PRO A 269 -23.48 -10.60 -17.44
CA PRO A 269 -24.23 -9.35 -17.40
C PRO A 269 -24.13 -8.60 -16.06
N GLU A 270 -24.15 -9.31 -14.93
CA GLU A 270 -24.01 -8.68 -13.61
C GLU A 270 -22.59 -8.15 -13.39
N LEU A 271 -21.57 -8.89 -13.83
CA LEU A 271 -20.18 -8.43 -13.79
C LEU A 271 -20.00 -7.13 -14.58
N VAL A 272 -20.52 -7.08 -15.82
CA VAL A 272 -20.47 -5.88 -16.66
C VAL A 272 -21.25 -4.72 -16.03
N ARG A 273 -22.45 -4.99 -15.50
CA ARG A 273 -23.28 -3.95 -14.84
C ARG A 273 -22.55 -3.33 -13.65
N ARG A 274 -21.93 -4.14 -12.79
CA ARG A 274 -21.13 -3.63 -11.65
C ARG A 274 -19.90 -2.86 -12.13
N GLY A 275 -19.21 -3.36 -13.15
CA GLY A 275 -18.06 -2.67 -13.74
C GLY A 275 -18.42 -1.30 -14.31
N GLN A 276 -19.53 -1.20 -15.05
CA GLN A 276 -20.01 0.06 -15.64
C GLN A 276 -20.35 1.13 -14.59
N LEU A 277 -20.84 0.73 -13.41
CA LEU A 277 -21.07 1.68 -12.32
C LEU A 277 -19.75 2.32 -11.85
N ILE A 278 -18.71 1.50 -11.67
CA ILE A 278 -17.37 1.98 -11.30
C ILE A 278 -16.77 2.83 -12.42
N GLU A 279 -16.88 2.36 -13.67
CA GLU A 279 -16.37 3.05 -14.85
C GLU A 279 -16.99 4.45 -15.01
N THR A 280 -18.30 4.57 -14.76
CA THR A 280 -19.01 5.87 -14.81
C THR A 280 -18.46 6.83 -13.77
N VAL A 281 -18.21 6.36 -12.54
CA VAL A 281 -17.62 7.16 -11.46
C VAL A 281 -16.23 7.67 -11.87
N LEU A 282 -15.38 6.79 -12.40
CA LEU A 282 -14.03 7.15 -12.86
C LEU A 282 -14.05 8.12 -14.06
N LYS A 283 -14.96 7.93 -15.02
CA LYS A 283 -15.06 8.78 -16.22
C LYS A 283 -15.77 10.12 -15.99
N THR A 284 -16.39 10.32 -14.82
CA THR A 284 -17.02 11.60 -14.50
C THR A 284 -15.93 12.68 -14.37
N ILE A 285 -15.87 13.60 -15.32
CA ILE A 285 -14.93 14.73 -15.29
C ILE A 285 -15.47 15.75 -14.28
N ASN A 286 -14.67 16.13 -13.28
CA ASN A 286 -14.98 17.27 -12.41
C ASN A 286 -14.50 18.55 -13.11
N ASP A 287 -15.17 19.68 -12.89
CA ASP A 287 -14.74 20.99 -13.43
C ASP A 287 -13.29 21.35 -13.03
N ASP A 288 -12.78 20.78 -11.93
CA ASP A 288 -11.40 20.92 -11.46
C ASP A 288 -10.34 20.23 -12.34
N ASP A 289 -10.72 19.34 -13.29
CA ASP A 289 -9.77 18.75 -14.25
C ASP A 289 -9.27 19.80 -15.28
N HIS A 290 -9.95 20.96 -15.39
CA HIS A 290 -9.52 22.03 -16.28
C HIS A 290 -8.35 22.85 -15.70
N PRO A 291 -7.28 23.10 -16.49
CA PRO A 291 -6.17 23.92 -16.03
C PRO A 291 -6.64 25.33 -15.67
N HIS A 292 -6.49 25.73 -14.41
CA HIS A 292 -6.87 27.08 -14.01
C HIS A 292 -5.71 28.04 -14.35
N PRO A 293 -5.95 29.22 -14.93
CA PRO A 293 -4.86 30.15 -15.30
C PRO A 293 -4.01 30.68 -14.14
N ALA A 294 -4.40 30.43 -12.88
CA ALA A 294 -3.69 30.83 -11.66
C ALA A 294 -3.12 29.62 -10.89
N GLU A 295 -3.00 28.48 -11.54
CA GLU A 295 -2.71 27.22 -10.89
C GLU A 295 -1.22 27.02 -10.59
N THR A 296 -0.93 26.58 -9.37
CA THR A 296 0.45 26.29 -8.96
C THR A 296 0.98 25.01 -9.62
N GLU A 297 2.29 24.94 -9.86
CA GLU A 297 2.97 23.72 -10.35
C GLU A 297 2.61 22.48 -9.52
N LYS A 298 2.43 22.66 -8.21
CA LYS A 298 2.06 21.59 -7.27
C LYS A 298 0.63 21.10 -7.46
N SER A 299 -0.33 22.01 -7.60
CA SER A 299 -1.72 21.65 -7.92
C SER A 299 -1.79 20.90 -9.24
N ARG A 300 -0.93 21.28 -10.21
CA ARG A 300 -0.81 20.59 -11.51
C ARG A 300 -0.30 19.17 -11.36
N LEU A 301 0.76 18.98 -10.58
CA LEU A 301 1.31 17.66 -10.27
C LEU A 301 0.31 16.76 -9.55
N ARG A 302 -0.46 17.29 -8.58
CA ARG A 302 -1.50 16.53 -7.89
C ARG A 302 -2.61 16.08 -8.84
N ARG A 303 -3.07 16.94 -9.75
CA ARG A 303 -4.07 16.55 -10.76
C ARG A 303 -3.54 15.52 -11.74
N LEU A 304 -2.31 15.69 -12.22
CA LEU A 304 -1.68 14.68 -13.09
C LEU A 304 -1.52 13.34 -12.36
N THR A 305 -1.19 13.37 -11.06
CA THR A 305 -1.14 12.16 -10.23
C THR A 305 -2.50 11.50 -10.13
N SER A 306 -3.55 12.26 -9.82
CA SER A 306 -4.91 11.70 -9.78
C SER A 306 -5.32 11.15 -11.14
N ALA A 307 -4.99 11.83 -12.24
CA ALA A 307 -5.27 11.33 -13.59
C ALA A 307 -4.55 9.99 -13.87
N VAL A 308 -3.29 9.84 -13.47
CA VAL A 308 -2.57 8.55 -13.57
C VAL A 308 -3.25 7.46 -12.74
N PHE A 309 -3.69 7.75 -11.52
CA PHE A 309 -4.43 6.79 -10.69
C PHE A 309 -5.77 6.42 -11.32
N ARG A 310 -6.54 7.39 -11.82
CA ARG A 310 -7.80 7.17 -12.53
C ARG A 310 -7.63 6.29 -13.76
N MET A 311 -6.67 6.60 -14.64
CA MET A 311 -6.47 5.84 -15.88
C MET A 311 -5.95 4.43 -15.60
N SER A 312 -5.01 4.27 -14.67
CA SER A 312 -4.56 2.93 -14.26
C SER A 312 -5.63 2.12 -13.52
N ALA A 313 -6.54 2.77 -12.79
CA ALA A 313 -7.73 2.11 -12.23
C ALA A 313 -8.65 1.59 -13.33
N LEU A 314 -8.85 2.35 -14.42
CA LEU A 314 -9.58 1.86 -15.59
C LEU A 314 -8.87 0.68 -16.26
N VAL A 315 -7.54 0.73 -16.42
CA VAL A 315 -6.75 -0.43 -16.89
C VAL A 315 -7.03 -1.66 -16.02
N TYR A 316 -6.99 -1.51 -14.69
CA TYR A 316 -7.28 -2.59 -13.75
C TYR A 316 -8.72 -3.08 -13.83
N LEU A 317 -9.70 -2.18 -13.94
CA LEU A 317 -11.11 -2.53 -14.09
C LEU A 317 -11.34 -3.39 -15.34
N HIS A 318 -10.80 -2.97 -16.49
CA HIS A 318 -10.96 -3.75 -17.73
C HIS A 318 -10.20 -5.08 -17.68
N SER A 319 -9.08 -5.15 -16.96
CA SER A 319 -8.41 -6.41 -16.59
C SER A 319 -9.32 -7.33 -15.77
N VAL A 320 -10.07 -6.79 -14.81
CA VAL A 320 -11.04 -7.55 -14.02
C VAL A 320 -12.25 -7.98 -14.86
N LEU A 321 -12.73 -7.16 -15.79
CA LEU A 321 -13.89 -7.49 -16.62
C LEU A 321 -13.53 -8.51 -17.70
N SER A 322 -12.56 -8.16 -18.55
CA SER A 322 -12.21 -8.89 -19.77
C SER A 322 -11.09 -9.91 -19.57
N GLY A 323 -10.36 -9.85 -18.45
CA GLY A 323 -9.13 -10.61 -18.21
C GLY A 323 -7.87 -9.82 -18.55
N ASP A 324 -6.71 -10.35 -18.19
CA ASP A 324 -5.41 -9.70 -18.37
C ASP A 324 -4.90 -9.81 -19.83
N TYR A 325 -5.71 -9.33 -20.78
CA TYR A 325 -5.47 -9.32 -22.22
C TYR A 325 -5.02 -7.93 -22.71
N PRO A 326 -3.73 -7.71 -22.98
CA PRO A 326 -3.20 -6.39 -23.34
C PRO A 326 -3.76 -5.81 -24.64
N LEU A 327 -4.27 -6.66 -25.54
CA LEU A 327 -4.87 -6.24 -26.81
C LEU A 327 -6.36 -5.88 -26.68
N CYS A 328 -6.94 -5.95 -25.48
CA CYS A 328 -8.28 -5.42 -25.23
C CYS A 328 -8.25 -3.90 -25.49
N PRO A 329 -9.08 -3.36 -26.38
CA PRO A 329 -9.03 -1.94 -26.76
C PRO A 329 -9.12 -1.01 -25.54
N GLU A 330 -10.00 -1.33 -24.60
CA GLU A 330 -10.16 -0.55 -23.38
C GLU A 330 -8.91 -0.56 -22.50
N ILE A 331 -8.16 -1.67 -22.47
CA ILE A 331 -6.87 -1.73 -21.76
C ILE A 331 -5.82 -0.89 -22.50
N MET A 332 -5.72 -1.03 -23.82
CA MET A 332 -4.77 -0.28 -24.65
C MET A 332 -4.97 1.23 -24.56
N ASP A 333 -6.21 1.69 -24.69
CA ASP A 333 -6.57 3.11 -24.66
C ASP A 333 -6.22 3.70 -23.29
N ASN A 334 -6.60 3.03 -22.21
CA ASN A 334 -6.31 3.51 -20.85
C ASN A 334 -4.81 3.45 -20.50
N VAL A 335 -4.05 2.48 -21.02
CA VAL A 335 -2.58 2.48 -20.92
C VAL A 335 -1.98 3.67 -21.66
N THR A 336 -2.47 3.96 -22.86
CA THR A 336 -2.02 5.09 -23.68
C THR A 336 -2.22 6.40 -22.95
N GLU A 337 -3.43 6.65 -22.43
CA GLU A 337 -3.74 7.84 -21.63
C GLU A 337 -2.90 7.91 -20.35
N THR A 338 -2.66 6.78 -19.67
CA THR A 338 -1.76 6.74 -18.51
C THR A 338 -0.35 7.20 -18.86
N VAL A 339 0.20 6.72 -19.99
CA VAL A 339 1.52 7.13 -20.50
C VAL A 339 1.53 8.63 -20.84
N MET A 340 0.45 9.15 -21.44
CA MET A 340 0.34 10.57 -21.70
C MET A 340 0.38 11.37 -20.39
N CYS A 341 -0.41 11.01 -19.38
CA CYS A 341 -0.38 11.70 -18.09
C CYS A 341 0.99 11.65 -17.41
N LEU A 342 1.68 10.49 -17.46
CA LEU A 342 3.04 10.35 -16.91
C LEU A 342 4.04 11.26 -17.60
N ARG A 343 4.04 11.32 -18.94
CA ARG A 343 4.91 12.22 -19.72
C ARG A 343 4.66 13.68 -19.39
N HIS A 344 3.40 14.09 -19.30
CA HIS A 344 3.06 15.45 -18.87
C HIS A 344 3.59 15.74 -17.46
N ALA A 345 3.51 14.78 -16.52
CA ALA A 345 4.03 14.94 -15.17
C ALA A 345 5.56 15.08 -15.14
N GLU A 346 6.29 14.40 -16.03
CA GLU A 346 7.73 14.56 -16.22
C GLU A 346 8.08 15.99 -16.71
N ASP A 347 7.31 16.51 -17.67
CA ASP A 347 7.52 17.85 -18.24
C ASP A 347 7.26 18.98 -17.23
N VAL A 348 6.37 18.76 -16.26
CA VAL A 348 5.99 19.79 -15.30
C VAL A 348 7.13 20.17 -14.37
N SER A 349 8.06 19.25 -14.05
CA SER A 349 9.07 19.53 -13.05
C SER A 349 10.34 18.70 -13.19
N ALA A 350 11.40 19.29 -13.74
CA ALA A 350 12.73 18.68 -13.81
C ALA A 350 13.35 18.34 -12.43
N GLY A 351 12.75 18.80 -11.32
CA GLY A 351 13.23 18.56 -9.95
C GLY A 351 12.27 17.80 -9.02
N ILE A 352 10.97 18.13 -9.04
CA ILE A 352 9.93 17.63 -8.10
C ILE A 352 9.23 16.37 -8.62
N ALA A 353 9.26 16.10 -9.93
CA ALA A 353 8.59 14.95 -10.55
C ALA A 353 9.04 13.60 -9.98
N ARG A 354 10.24 13.50 -9.41
CA ARG A 354 10.82 12.20 -8.99
C ARG A 354 10.10 11.55 -7.81
N HIS A 355 9.88 12.26 -6.71
CA HIS A 355 9.15 11.70 -5.56
C HIS A 355 7.68 11.43 -5.90
N VAL A 356 7.12 12.25 -6.78
CA VAL A 356 5.77 12.05 -7.31
C VAL A 356 5.69 10.78 -8.16
N LEU A 357 6.65 10.53 -9.05
CA LEU A 357 6.72 9.28 -9.82
C LEU A 357 6.90 8.05 -8.91
N HIS A 358 7.65 8.18 -7.80
CA HIS A 358 7.75 7.12 -6.80
C HIS A 358 6.39 6.78 -6.19
N SER A 359 5.50 7.75 -6.00
CA SER A 359 4.13 7.50 -5.54
C SER A 359 3.24 6.78 -6.58
N MET A 360 3.67 6.73 -7.84
CA MET A 360 2.95 6.10 -8.96
C MET A 360 3.48 4.72 -9.34
N ILE A 361 4.43 4.13 -8.58
CA ILE A 361 5.02 2.81 -8.89
C ILE A 361 3.95 1.72 -9.07
N PHE A 362 2.89 1.76 -8.27
CA PHE A 362 1.75 0.85 -8.41
C PHE A 362 1.09 0.97 -9.80
N ASN A 363 0.81 2.20 -10.24
CA ASN A 363 0.18 2.48 -11.53
C ASN A 363 1.08 2.03 -12.69
N ILE A 364 2.38 2.32 -12.59
CA ILE A 364 3.41 1.88 -13.56
C ILE A 364 3.47 0.35 -13.63
N CYS A 365 3.39 -0.34 -12.49
CA CYS A 365 3.37 -1.80 -12.43
C CYS A 365 2.15 -2.38 -13.16
N VAL A 366 0.95 -1.89 -12.87
CA VAL A 366 -0.30 -2.38 -13.49
C VAL A 366 -0.27 -2.17 -15.00
N CYS A 367 -0.01 -0.94 -15.45
CA CYS A 367 0.01 -0.60 -16.88
C CYS A 367 1.17 -1.28 -17.62
N GLY A 368 2.35 -1.37 -16.99
CA GLY A 368 3.50 -2.09 -17.53
C GLY A 368 3.22 -3.58 -17.71
N CYS A 369 2.56 -4.23 -16.75
CA CYS A 369 2.16 -5.63 -16.88
C CYS A 369 1.11 -5.83 -17.98
N LEU A 370 0.22 -4.85 -18.21
CA LEU A 370 -0.92 -4.97 -19.12
C LEU A 370 -0.70 -4.32 -20.50
N THR A 371 0.55 -4.12 -20.92
CA THR A 371 0.89 -3.65 -22.27
C THR A 371 1.76 -4.62 -23.05
N ASP A 372 1.47 -4.75 -24.34
CA ASP A 372 2.29 -5.45 -25.32
C ASP A 372 2.96 -4.50 -26.33
N ASP A 373 2.66 -3.20 -26.26
CA ASP A 373 3.29 -2.19 -27.12
C ASP A 373 4.77 -2.03 -26.75
N PRO A 374 5.73 -2.36 -27.65
CA PRO A 374 7.15 -2.27 -27.36
C PRO A 374 7.61 -0.88 -26.90
N GLN A 375 7.01 0.19 -27.42
CA GLN A 375 7.36 1.57 -27.04
C GLN A 375 6.95 1.86 -25.61
N PHE A 376 5.76 1.41 -25.20
CA PHE A 376 5.30 1.57 -23.82
C PHE A 376 6.06 0.67 -22.85
N ARG A 377 6.40 -0.55 -23.27
CA ARG A 377 7.27 -1.45 -22.50
C ARG A 377 8.62 -0.79 -22.19
N ASP A 378 9.30 -0.27 -23.22
CA ASP A 378 10.58 0.42 -23.06
C ASP A 378 10.44 1.67 -22.18
N TYR A 379 9.38 2.45 -22.38
CA TYR A 379 9.10 3.63 -21.56
C TYR A 379 8.95 3.30 -20.08
N PHE A 380 8.12 2.31 -19.71
CA PHE A 380 7.94 1.93 -18.31
C PHE A 380 9.23 1.38 -17.68
N LEU A 381 10.02 0.61 -18.41
CA LEU A 381 11.33 0.13 -17.91
C LEU A 381 12.31 1.29 -17.68
N GLN A 382 12.39 2.23 -18.62
CA GLN A 382 13.24 3.42 -18.47
C GLN A 382 12.83 4.24 -17.26
N LEU A 383 11.53 4.45 -17.07
CA LEU A 383 10.99 5.19 -15.94
C LEU A 383 11.36 4.53 -14.60
N LEU A 384 11.21 3.20 -14.49
CA LEU A 384 11.59 2.44 -13.30
C LEU A 384 13.11 2.46 -13.05
N GLN A 385 13.94 2.40 -14.10
CA GLN A 385 15.40 2.49 -13.97
C GLN A 385 15.86 3.85 -13.47
N VAL A 386 15.29 4.95 -14.00
CA VAL A 386 15.57 6.31 -13.53
C VAL A 386 15.22 6.45 -12.05
N GLN A 387 14.07 5.91 -11.63
CA GLN A 387 13.69 5.91 -10.22
C GLN A 387 14.64 5.05 -9.37
N GLN A 388 15.02 3.86 -9.82
CA GLN A 388 15.92 2.95 -9.08
C GLN A 388 17.31 3.55 -8.82
N THR A 389 17.87 4.28 -9.77
CA THR A 389 19.23 4.86 -9.62
C THR A 389 19.29 5.99 -8.61
N GLN A 390 18.15 6.56 -8.23
CA GLN A 390 18.08 7.79 -7.42
C GLN A 390 17.25 7.63 -6.14
N THR A 391 16.43 6.58 -6.05
CA THR A 391 15.57 6.28 -4.90
C THR A 391 15.72 4.83 -4.48
N THR A 392 15.46 4.59 -3.20
CA THR A 392 15.58 3.27 -2.57
C THR A 392 14.18 2.68 -2.51
N GLY A 393 13.99 1.43 -2.94
CA GLY A 393 12.64 0.95 -3.23
C GLY A 393 12.56 -0.37 -3.98
N ASN A 394 11.35 -0.70 -4.40
CA ASN A 394 11.00 -1.93 -5.09
C ASN A 394 11.07 -1.84 -6.63
N CYS A 395 11.54 -0.74 -7.21
CA CYS A 395 11.60 -0.53 -8.67
C CYS A 395 12.33 -1.66 -9.42
N ALA A 396 13.40 -2.22 -8.85
CA ALA A 396 14.14 -3.33 -9.44
C ALA A 396 13.27 -4.59 -9.55
N LEU A 397 12.53 -4.91 -8.47
CA LEU A 397 11.63 -6.05 -8.43
C LEU A 397 10.42 -5.85 -9.33
N ILE A 398 9.91 -4.62 -9.43
CA ILE A 398 8.84 -4.29 -10.38
C ILE A 398 9.33 -4.44 -11.83
N CYS A 399 10.57 -4.01 -12.16
CA CYS A 399 11.16 -4.27 -13.47
C CYS A 399 11.20 -5.77 -13.79
N ASP A 400 11.64 -6.59 -12.83
CA ASP A 400 11.74 -8.03 -13.03
C ASP A 400 10.36 -8.69 -13.15
N LEU A 401 9.38 -8.24 -12.37
CA LEU A 401 7.99 -8.67 -12.47
C LEU A 401 7.43 -8.40 -13.86
N VAL A 402 7.52 -7.16 -14.31
CA VAL A 402 7.00 -6.73 -15.61
C VAL A 402 7.65 -7.54 -16.75
N ARG A 403 8.97 -7.75 -16.71
CA ARG A 403 9.68 -8.59 -17.69
C ARG A 403 9.21 -10.05 -17.66
N ARG A 404 9.01 -10.64 -16.48
CA ARG A 404 8.52 -12.02 -16.34
C ARG A 404 7.09 -12.17 -16.87
N VAL A 405 6.23 -11.18 -16.63
CA VAL A 405 4.87 -11.15 -17.18
C VAL A 405 4.91 -11.17 -18.70
N TRP A 406 5.74 -10.31 -19.31
CA TRP A 406 5.89 -10.26 -20.77
C TRP A 406 6.45 -11.56 -21.36
N ALA A 407 7.51 -12.11 -20.76
CA ALA A 407 8.12 -13.36 -21.21
C ALA A 407 7.14 -14.53 -21.12
N SER A 408 6.36 -14.59 -20.03
CA SER A 408 5.34 -15.65 -19.84
C SER A 408 4.19 -15.53 -20.86
N ARG A 409 3.92 -14.32 -21.36
CA ARG A 409 2.87 -14.04 -22.34
C ARG A 409 3.27 -14.36 -23.78
N GLU A 410 4.55 -14.57 -24.08
CA GLU A 410 5.01 -14.98 -25.43
C GLU A 410 4.32 -16.26 -25.94
N GLY A 411 3.78 -17.09 -25.03
CA GLY A 411 2.93 -18.24 -25.35
C GLY A 411 1.49 -17.91 -25.81
N GLY A 412 1.11 -16.64 -25.94
CA GLY A 412 -0.18 -16.19 -26.45
C GLY A 412 -1.36 -16.23 -25.46
N MET A 413 -1.11 -16.58 -24.20
CA MET A 413 -2.13 -16.65 -23.15
C MET A 413 -2.03 -15.43 -22.21
N PRO A 414 -3.17 -14.96 -21.64
CA PRO A 414 -3.14 -13.92 -20.63
C PRO A 414 -2.36 -14.40 -19.40
N VAL A 415 -1.65 -13.48 -18.77
CA VAL A 415 -0.82 -13.76 -17.58
C VAL A 415 -1.34 -12.92 -16.43
N ASP A 416 -1.77 -13.57 -15.36
CA ASP A 416 -2.13 -12.89 -14.11
C ASP A 416 -0.86 -12.38 -13.43
N TRP A 417 -0.62 -11.09 -13.57
CA TRP A 417 0.56 -10.43 -13.00
C TRP A 417 0.61 -10.51 -11.48
N ARG A 418 -0.53 -10.70 -10.80
CA ARG A 418 -0.60 -10.84 -9.33
C ARG A 418 -0.09 -12.19 -8.89
N VAL A 419 -0.32 -13.25 -9.68
CA VAL A 419 0.27 -14.57 -9.45
C VAL A 419 1.79 -14.46 -9.57
N VAL A 420 2.29 -13.85 -10.66
CA VAL A 420 3.73 -13.64 -10.85
C VAL A 420 4.34 -12.81 -9.71
N MET A 421 3.63 -11.75 -9.26
CA MET A 421 4.06 -10.93 -8.14
C MET A 421 4.16 -11.74 -6.82
N ARG A 422 3.17 -12.58 -6.51
CA ARG A 422 3.22 -13.45 -5.32
C ARG A 422 4.36 -14.46 -5.39
N ASP A 423 4.56 -15.08 -6.54
CA ASP A 423 5.64 -16.05 -6.75
C ASP A 423 7.03 -15.42 -6.64
N MET A 424 7.15 -14.13 -6.94
CA MET A 424 8.39 -13.36 -6.77
C MET A 424 8.64 -12.91 -5.34
N LEU A 425 7.58 -12.59 -4.60
CA LEU A 425 7.69 -12.02 -3.26
C LEU A 425 7.69 -13.08 -2.14
N LEU A 426 7.37 -14.36 -2.45
CA LEU A 426 7.31 -15.51 -1.53
C LEU A 426 7.21 -15.10 -0.05
N VAL A 427 6.01 -14.62 0.30
CA VAL A 427 5.50 -14.55 1.67
C VAL A 427 5.13 -15.97 2.10
#